data_AF-A0A354DM76-F1
#
_entry.id   AF-A0A354DM76-F1
#
_cell.length_a   1.000
_cell.length_b   1.000
_cell.length_c   1.000
_cell.angle_alpha   90.00
_cell.angle_beta   90.00
_cell.angle_gamma   90.00
#
_symmetry.space_group_name_H-M   'P 1'
#
loop_
_entity.id
_entity.type
_entity.pdbx_description
1 polymer ?
#
loop_
_entity_poly.entity_id
_entity_poly.type
_entity_poly.pdbx_seq_one_letter_code
_entity_poly.pdbx_strand_id
1 'polypeptide(L)' 'MEELMNDNAFRFAMQEIKLIPSKGGVFEVTVDGKLAFSKKSLGRHANPGEIVELIRKMIP' A
#
# COMPACT_ATOMS: atom_id res chain seq x y z
N MET A 1 1.98 2.38 -9.02
CA MET A 1 0.57 2.63 -9.40
C MET A 1 0.20 1.87 -10.65
N GLU A 2 1.04 1.94 -11.69
CA GLU A 2 0.90 1.12 -12.89
C GLU A 2 0.92 -0.40 -12.59
N GLU A 3 1.81 -0.86 -11.69
CA GLU A 3 1.82 -2.26 -11.23
C GLU A 3 0.54 -2.69 -10.51
N LEU A 4 -0.08 -1.80 -9.72
CA LEU A 4 -1.37 -2.07 -9.06
C LEU A 4 -2.51 -2.15 -10.07
N MET A 5 -2.46 -1.32 -11.12
CA MET A 5 -3.49 -1.23 -12.16
C MET A 5 -3.45 -2.41 -13.15
N ASN A 6 -2.36 -3.16 -13.22
CA ASN A 6 -2.22 -4.34 -14.09
C ASN A 6 -2.62 -5.65 -13.41
N ASP A 7 -2.88 -5.63 -12.11
CA ASP A 7 -3.36 -6.80 -11.38
C ASP A 7 -4.89 -6.81 -11.33
N ASN A 8 -5.50 -7.82 -11.98
CA ASN A 8 -6.94 -7.96 -12.06
C ASN A 8 -7.63 -8.04 -10.69
N ALA A 9 -6.96 -8.55 -9.65
CA ALA A 9 -7.53 -8.56 -8.30
C ALA A 9 -7.76 -7.13 -7.77
N PHE A 10 -6.83 -6.22 -8.04
CA PHE A 10 -6.91 -4.83 -7.59
C PHE A 10 -7.84 -4.00 -8.47
N ARG A 11 -7.88 -4.24 -9.78
CA ARG A 11 -8.71 -3.48 -10.72
C ARG A 11 -10.20 -3.50 -10.37
N PHE A 12 -10.69 -4.61 -9.80
CA PHE A 12 -12.10 -4.74 -9.43
C PHE A 12 -12.36 -4.52 -7.94
N ALA A 13 -11.36 -4.68 -7.07
CA ALA A 13 -11.52 -4.53 -5.62
C ALA A 13 -11.20 -3.12 -5.10
N MET A 14 -10.44 -2.30 -5.83
CA MET A 14 -10.06 -0.95 -5.39
C MET A 14 -11.10 0.10 -5.78
N GLN A 15 -11.72 0.72 -4.77
CA GLN A 15 -12.65 1.83 -4.99
C GLN A 15 -11.94 3.18 -5.14
N GLU A 16 -10.88 3.41 -4.37
CA GLU A 16 -10.17 4.69 -4.34
C GLU A 16 -8.71 4.49 -3.90
N ILE A 17 -7.82 5.35 -4.40
CA ILE A 17 -6.47 5.50 -3.85
C ILE A 17 -6.25 6.97 -3.51
N LYS A 18 -5.87 7.23 -2.26
CA LYS A 18 -5.56 8.56 -1.75
C LYS A 18 -4.08 8.68 -1.42
N LEU A 19 -3.43 9.72 -1.93
CA LEU A 19 -2.12 10.16 -1.44
C LEU A 19 -2.36 11.23 -0.38
N ILE A 20 -2.05 10.91 0.87
CA ILE A 20 -2.21 11.84 1.99
C ILE A 20 -0.83 12.42 2.33
N PRO A 21 -0.57 13.72 2.06
CA PRO A 21 0.69 14.34 2.43
C PRO A 21 0.93 14.24 3.94
N SER A 22 2.11 13.81 4.32
CA SER A 22 2.53 13.73 5.72
C SER A 22 3.85 14.47 5.94
N LYS A 23 4.22 14.67 7.21
CA LYS A 23 5.45 15.33 7.64
C LYS A 23 6.45 14.32 8.21
N GLY A 24 7.72 14.72 8.33
CA GLY A 24 8.74 13.95 9.06
C GLY A 24 9.21 12.68 8.35
N GLY A 25 9.08 12.58 7.02
CA GLY A 25 9.57 11.43 6.24
C GLY A 25 8.81 10.13 6.50
N VAL A 26 7.61 10.22 7.07
CA VAL A 26 6.70 9.10 7.29
C VAL A 26 6.21 8.58 5.95
N PHE A 27 6.26 7.26 5.80
CA PHE A 27 5.65 6.55 4.69
C PHE A 27 4.89 5.36 5.27
N GLU A 28 3.58 5.42 5.15
CA GLU A 28 2.66 4.40 5.63
C GLU A 28 1.64 4.08 4.54
N VAL A 29 1.30 2.81 4.44
CA VAL A 29 0.25 2.32 3.53
C VAL A 29 -0.81 1.66 4.39
N THR A 30 -2.04 2.09 4.22
CA THR A 30 -3.21 1.51 4.89
C THR A 30 -4.22 1.02 3.86
N VAL A 31 -4.95 -0.04 4.20
CA VAL A 31 -6.07 -0.59 3.43
C VAL A 31 -7.26 -0.60 4.36
N ASP A 32 -8.32 0.14 4.00
CA ASP A 32 -9.52 0.32 4.84
C ASP A 32 -9.18 0.72 6.29
N GLY A 33 -8.20 1.61 6.45
CA GLY A 33 -7.72 2.09 7.74
C GLY A 33 -6.79 1.13 8.49
N LYS A 34 -6.59 -0.11 8.01
CA LYS A 34 -5.66 -1.08 8.61
C LYS A 34 -4.25 -0.89 8.06
N LEU A 35 -3.25 -0.88 8.94
CA LEU A 35 -1.85 -0.68 8.56
C LEU A 35 -1.30 -1.89 7.80
N ALA A 36 -0.97 -1.69 6.53
CA ALA A 36 -0.31 -2.68 5.68
C ALA A 36 1.21 -2.57 5.77
N PHE A 37 1.74 -1.33 5.82
CA PHE A 37 3.18 -1.05 5.85
C PHE A 37 3.49 0.23 6.62
N SER A 38 4.59 0.23 7.39
CA SER A 38 5.17 1.46 7.97
C SER A 38 6.69 1.46 7.85
N LYS A 39 7.22 2.47 7.14
CA LYS A 39 8.68 2.72 7.05
C LYS A 39 9.27 2.95 8.44
N LYS A 40 8.53 3.62 9.32
CA LYS A 40 9.00 3.94 10.68
C LYS A 40 9.16 2.67 11.51
N SER A 41 8.21 1.74 11.41
CA SER A 41 8.28 0.47 12.15
C SER A 41 9.38 -0.47 11.64
N LEU A 42 9.63 -0.48 10.32
CA LEU A 42 10.62 -1.38 9.71
C LEU A 42 12.02 -0.76 9.57
N GLY A 43 12.17 0.54 9.79
CA GLY A 43 13.45 1.25 9.63
C GLY A 43 13.94 1.36 8.19
N ARG A 44 13.13 1.00 7.19
CA ARG A 44 13.47 1.05 5.76
C ARG A 44 12.26 1.37 4.90
N HIS A 45 12.50 1.83 3.67
CA HIS A 45 11.44 1.95 2.69
C HIS A 45 10.99 0.57 2.17
N ALA A 46 9.79 0.53 1.58
CA ALA A 46 9.31 -0.66 0.88
C ALA A 46 10.21 -0.98 -0.32
N ASN A 47 10.46 -2.26 -0.54
CA ASN A 47 11.09 -2.80 -1.73
C ASN A 47 10.08 -2.82 -2.90
N PRO A 48 10.55 -2.87 -4.17
CA PRO A 48 9.67 -3.06 -5.32
C PRO A 48 8.75 -4.29 -5.14
N GLY A 49 7.47 -4.14 -5.46
CA GLY A 49 6.45 -5.19 -5.31
C GLY A 49 5.97 -5.48 -3.88
N GLU A 50 6.71 -5.09 -2.82
CA GLU A 50 6.40 -5.46 -1.43
C GLU A 50 5.00 -5.00 -0.98
N ILE A 51 4.62 -3.77 -1.34
CA ILE A 51 3.31 -3.22 -0.99
C ILE A 51 2.17 -4.01 -1.66
N VAL A 52 2.35 -4.42 -2.91
CA VAL A 52 1.35 -5.20 -3.64
C VAL A 52 1.11 -6.54 -2.95
N GLU A 53 2.19 -7.23 -2.59
CA GLU A 53 2.12 -8.51 -1.87
C GLU A 53 1.47 -8.39 -0.48
N LEU A 54 1.71 -7.28 0.22
CA LEU A 54 1.05 -7.02 1.51
C LEU A 54 -0.44 -6.79 1.35
N ILE A 55 -0.85 -5.99 0.37
CA ILE A 55 -2.28 -5.72 0.14
C ILE A 55 -3.01 -6.98 -0.33
N ARG A 56 -2.41 -7.82 -1.19
CA ARG A 56 -2.98 -9.12 -1.62
C ARG A 56 -3.35 -10.02 -0.46
N LYS A 57 -2.62 -9.96 0.65
CA LYS A 57 -2.89 -10.76 1.86
C LYS A 57 -4.00 -10.17 2.74
N MET A 58 -4.40 -8.93 2.49
CA MET A 58 -5.40 -8.21 3.28
C MET A 58 -6.78 -8.19 2.61
N ILE A 59 -6.83 -8.39 1.30
CA ILE A 59 -8.07 -8.46 0.52
C ILE A 59 -8.45 -9.94 0.25
N PRO A 60 -9.75 -10.29 0.22
CA PRO A 60 -10.22 -11.64 -0.06
C PRO A 60 -9.95 -12.10 -1.50
#